data_AF-A0A023BAJ4-F1
#
_entry.id   AF-A0A023BAJ4-F1
#
_cell.length_a   1.000
_cell.length_b   1.000
_cell.length_c   1.000
_cell.angle_alpha   90.00
_cell.angle_beta   90.00
_cell.angle_gamma   90.00
#
_symmetry.space_group_name_H-M   'P 1'
#
loop_
_entity.id
_entity.type
_entity.pdbx_description
1 polymer ?
#
loop_
_entity_poly.entity_id
_entity_poly.type
_entity_poly.pdbx_seq_one_letter_code
_entity_poly.pdbx_strand_id
1 'polypeptide(L)'
;MRGFRCGSFGHGWKAMMMLGVQESMISQPDQWAVSLFLQDLFENEAAEHLESLLTGGLDGDERGLLKGKDLTDTQVTRILRWLEREILHGAQPQPVAVTRDTMECHEQLSTPIFSDVVGWIFPRFRTESSPVRERAVVSRLIEAYQKTVLPVGWHGFTYRSTYQWFWHRSRLRSAAALAHWAYYFEKSEAMSPEQRLWSLSELARWWPAQALREASSDLVANLPSLTDADYERGDLRKAMGLWLSKNKDALSNDVVSDPVLDQMIAELSAFARHLRALIRSWPNWPPGDSIESAMAAKVNGIASIKTEAFKQRNTSIWMMHREHLVSAYFSKLVSWGVDSPYVPSPEEVHFPVAHRNSFDFHRVGNNTLRQHAWVEERIVRRLMGMLINEHAYETRQTSEQVVLAIHTDKSFRFSVSRDTFNTWYYKAVKDVAARLAEEEAYDYAWRIGGAAITLMFNVPDVVNPTRLTNPVPHPEELQPLVLL
;
A
#
# COMPACT_ATOMS: atom_id res chain seq x y z
N MET A 1 21.98 3.83 -19.29
CA MET A 1 21.96 3.89 -17.81
C MET A 1 21.23 2.66 -17.30
N ARG A 2 21.96 1.67 -16.76
CA ARG A 2 21.34 0.50 -16.11
C ARG A 2 20.73 0.98 -14.79
N GLY A 3 19.46 0.66 -14.54
CA GLY A 3 18.86 0.89 -13.23
C GLY A 3 19.68 0.13 -12.19
N PHE A 4 20.33 0.86 -11.30
CA PHE A 4 21.06 0.30 -10.17
C PHE A 4 20.06 -0.49 -9.31
N ARG A 5 20.20 -1.81 -9.28
CA ARG A 5 19.91 -2.53 -8.05
C ARG A 5 21.03 -2.09 -7.12
N CYS A 6 20.68 -1.40 -6.04
CA CYS A 6 21.60 -1.29 -4.91
C CYS A 6 22.00 -2.73 -4.61
N GLY A 7 23.28 -3.07 -4.81
CA GLY A 7 23.77 -4.41 -4.49
C GLY A 7 23.35 -4.68 -3.06
N SER A 8 22.77 -5.86 -2.81
CA SER A 8 22.34 -6.30 -1.48
C SER A 8 23.28 -5.72 -0.44
N PHE A 9 22.82 -4.76 0.35
CA PHE A 9 23.61 -4.24 1.47
C PHE A 9 24.03 -5.49 2.25
N GLY A 10 25.34 -5.71 2.37
CA GLY A 10 25.85 -6.94 2.97
C GLY A 10 25.17 -7.19 4.32
N HIS A 11 24.87 -8.46 4.63
CA HIS A 11 24.15 -8.97 5.80
C HIS A 11 24.70 -8.56 7.20
N GLY A 12 25.53 -7.52 7.28
CA GLY A 12 26.19 -7.03 8.50
C GLY A 12 25.45 -5.92 9.25
N TRP A 13 24.48 -5.23 8.65
CA TRP A 13 23.67 -4.24 9.39
C TRP A 13 22.54 -4.98 10.09
N LYS A 14 22.69 -5.26 11.39
CA LYS A 14 21.61 -5.85 12.18
C LYS A 14 20.50 -4.80 12.33
N ALA A 15 19.28 -5.12 11.92
CA ALA A 15 18.06 -4.32 12.13
C ALA A 15 17.95 -3.64 13.52
N MET A 16 18.47 -4.28 14.58
CA MET A 16 18.54 -3.70 15.93
C MET A 16 19.41 -2.43 16.05
N MET A 17 20.52 -2.31 15.31
CA MET A 17 21.34 -1.09 15.32
C MET A 17 20.60 0.09 14.67
N MET A 18 19.81 -0.17 13.62
CA MET A 18 19.06 0.88 12.93
C MET A 18 17.89 1.39 13.78
N LEU A 19 17.18 0.49 14.48
CA LEU A 19 16.06 0.85 15.38
C LEU A 19 16.52 1.69 16.59
N GLY A 20 17.62 1.30 17.25
CA GLY A 20 18.12 2.04 18.42
C GLY A 20 18.61 3.46 18.09
N VAL A 21 18.96 3.73 16.83
CA VAL A 21 19.41 5.05 16.38
C VAL A 21 18.22 5.90 15.93
N GLN A 22 17.21 5.28 15.33
CA GLN A 22 15.96 5.93 14.98
C GLN A 22 15.36 6.63 16.20
N GLU A 23 15.19 5.94 17.33
CA GLU A 23 14.62 6.50 18.55
C GLU A 23 15.32 7.78 19.06
N SER A 24 16.59 8.02 18.69
CA SER A 24 17.36 9.21 19.07
C SER A 24 17.28 10.38 18.08
N MET A 25 16.90 10.15 16.82
CA MET A 25 17.04 11.13 15.72
C MET A 25 15.76 11.89 15.37
N ILE A 26 14.58 11.42 15.77
CA ILE A 26 13.38 11.78 15.00
C ILE A 26 12.65 13.06 15.44
N SER A 27 13.04 13.70 16.54
CA SER A 27 12.35 14.93 16.98
C SER A 27 12.73 16.19 16.20
N GLN A 28 13.73 16.14 15.30
CA GLN A 28 14.21 17.34 14.60
C GLN A 28 13.93 17.28 13.09
N PRO A 29 13.27 18.30 12.50
CA PRO A 29 12.96 18.35 11.06
C PRO A 29 14.16 18.08 10.16
N ASP A 30 15.34 18.55 10.54
CA ASP A 30 16.59 18.36 9.79
C ASP A 30 17.10 16.92 9.73
N GLN A 31 16.51 15.99 10.49
CA GLN A 31 16.81 14.56 10.46
C GLN A 31 15.77 13.76 9.67
N TRP A 32 14.68 14.38 9.21
CA TRP A 32 13.61 13.67 8.53
C TRP A 32 14.08 13.01 7.23
N ALA A 33 14.98 13.65 6.46
CA ALA A 33 15.46 13.06 5.21
C ALA A 33 16.27 11.78 5.46
N VAL A 34 17.14 11.80 6.48
CA VAL A 34 17.94 10.65 6.90
C VAL A 34 17.03 9.56 7.43
N SER A 35 16.06 9.91 8.28
CA SER A 35 15.09 8.98 8.85
C SER A 35 14.25 8.30 7.76
N LEU A 36 13.73 9.06 6.79
CA LEU A 36 12.97 8.50 5.67
C LEU A 36 13.81 7.56 4.80
N PHE A 37 15.09 7.89 4.57
CA PHE A 37 16.01 7.04 3.81
C PHE A 37 16.34 5.74 4.54
N LEU A 38 16.70 5.81 5.82
CA LEU A 38 17.02 4.63 6.63
C LEU A 38 15.79 3.73 6.85
N GLN A 39 14.61 4.33 7.03
CA GLN A 39 13.36 3.60 7.15
C GLN A 39 13.03 2.80 5.88
N ASP A 40 13.37 3.29 4.67
CA ASP A 40 13.21 2.50 3.42
C ASP A 40 14.06 1.22 3.46
N LEU A 41 15.30 1.32 3.94
CA LEU A 41 16.21 0.18 4.05
C LEU A 41 15.64 -0.87 5.00
N PHE A 42 15.12 -0.44 6.16
CA PHE A 42 14.48 -1.32 7.13
C PHE A 42 13.19 -1.97 6.56
N GLU A 43 12.33 -1.18 5.91
CA GLU A 43 11.09 -1.67 5.28
C GLU A 43 11.38 -2.69 4.16
N ASN A 44 12.48 -2.52 3.43
CA ASN A 44 12.94 -3.47 2.42
C ASN A 44 13.48 -4.75 3.06
N GLU A 45 14.32 -4.65 4.10
CA GLU A 45 14.86 -5.81 4.84
C GLU A 45 13.72 -6.62 5.49
N ALA A 46 12.75 -5.96 6.11
CA ALA A 46 11.59 -6.62 6.71
C ALA A 46 10.76 -7.38 5.67
N ALA A 47 10.55 -6.79 4.48
CA ALA A 47 9.84 -7.44 3.37
C ALA A 47 10.63 -8.63 2.79
N GLU A 48 11.95 -8.52 2.64
CA GLU A 48 12.82 -9.62 2.21
C GLU A 48 12.85 -10.76 3.23
N HIS A 49 12.88 -10.44 4.53
CA HIS A 49 12.79 -11.42 5.60
C HIS A 49 11.43 -12.12 5.58
N LEU A 50 10.33 -11.40 5.41
CA LEU A 50 9.00 -12.00 5.22
C LEU A 50 9.00 -12.96 4.03
N GLU A 51 9.51 -12.56 2.88
CA GLU A 51 9.60 -13.41 1.70
C GLU A 51 10.40 -14.68 1.99
N SER A 52 11.57 -14.55 2.63
CA SER A 52 12.42 -15.68 3.03
C SER A 52 11.69 -16.64 3.98
N LEU A 53 10.96 -16.11 4.97
CA LEU A 53 10.17 -16.89 5.92
C LEU A 53 9.10 -17.72 5.21
N LEU A 54 8.37 -17.13 4.26
CA LEU A 54 7.25 -17.78 3.57
C LEU A 54 7.68 -18.68 2.40
N THR A 55 8.86 -18.45 1.83
CA THR A 55 9.41 -19.26 0.73
C THR A 55 10.34 -20.37 1.20
N GLY A 56 10.69 -20.40 2.49
CA GLY A 56 11.48 -21.47 3.09
C GLY A 56 12.99 -21.23 3.12
N GLY A 57 13.46 -20.04 2.69
CA GLY A 57 14.83 -19.57 2.87
C GLY A 57 15.93 -20.56 2.49
N LEU A 58 15.76 -21.33 1.41
CA LEU A 58 16.73 -22.33 1.00
C LEU A 58 17.91 -21.66 0.27
N ASP A 59 19.11 -21.83 0.81
CA ASP A 59 20.43 -21.46 0.25
C ASP A 59 20.82 -22.24 -1.02
N GLY A 60 19.85 -22.69 -1.83
CA GLY A 60 20.08 -23.47 -3.04
C GLY A 60 19.05 -23.13 -4.10
N ASP A 61 19.49 -23.12 -5.36
CA ASP A 61 18.86 -22.62 -6.60
C ASP A 61 17.38 -22.98 -6.87
N GLU A 62 16.72 -23.75 -6.03
CA GLU A 62 15.30 -24.10 -6.15
C GLU A 62 14.43 -23.11 -5.35
N ARG A 63 14.04 -22.01 -6.01
CA ARG A 63 12.94 -21.12 -5.55
C ARG A 63 11.56 -21.79 -5.65
N GLY A 64 11.45 -23.05 -5.22
CA GLY A 64 10.19 -23.74 -5.07
C GLY A 64 9.50 -23.22 -3.81
N LEU A 65 8.38 -22.51 -3.97
CA LEU A 65 7.47 -22.16 -2.87
C LEU A 65 7.15 -23.42 -2.04
N LEU A 66 6.91 -23.27 -0.74
CA LEU A 66 6.55 -24.34 0.21
C LEU A 66 5.22 -25.08 -0.11
N LYS A 67 4.68 -24.98 -1.33
CA LYS A 67 3.46 -25.68 -1.75
C LYS A 67 3.65 -27.19 -1.63
N GLY A 68 2.86 -27.80 -0.75
CA GLY A 68 2.80 -29.25 -0.58
C GLY A 68 3.92 -29.87 0.25
N LYS A 69 4.82 -29.07 0.86
CA LYS A 69 5.74 -29.57 1.88
C LYS A 69 5.08 -29.43 3.25
N ASP A 70 5.12 -30.49 4.05
CA ASP A 70 4.66 -30.42 5.44
C ASP A 70 5.49 -29.37 6.20
N LEU A 71 4.80 -28.35 6.71
CA LEU A 71 5.43 -27.32 7.54
C LEU A 71 5.89 -27.95 8.84
N THR A 72 7.18 -27.80 9.16
CA THR A 72 7.71 -28.23 10.46
C THR A 72 7.18 -27.31 11.56
N ASP A 73 6.99 -27.83 12.78
CA ASP A 73 6.53 -27.03 13.92
C ASP A 73 7.48 -25.86 14.23
N THR A 74 8.77 -26.02 13.94
CA THR A 74 9.78 -24.95 14.03
C THR A 74 9.50 -23.81 13.04
N GLN A 75 9.15 -24.13 11.78
CA GLN A 75 8.81 -23.11 10.78
C GLN A 75 7.52 -22.37 11.15
N VAL A 76 6.49 -23.10 11.57
CA VAL A 76 5.22 -22.54 12.03
C VAL A 76 5.45 -21.56 13.17
N THR A 77 6.16 -22.00 14.21
CA THR A 77 6.51 -21.18 15.37
C THR A 77 7.30 -19.94 14.97
N ARG A 78 8.26 -20.06 14.04
CA ARG A 78 9.08 -18.94 13.58
C ARG A 78 8.25 -17.88 12.86
N ILE A 79 7.34 -18.29 11.96
CA ILE A 79 6.47 -17.38 11.20
C ILE A 79 5.51 -16.67 12.16
N LEU A 80 4.85 -17.40 13.06
CA LEU A 80 3.90 -16.80 14.01
C LEU A 80 4.60 -15.84 14.98
N ARG A 81 5.78 -16.18 15.51
CA ARG A 81 6.55 -15.28 16.38
C ARG A 81 7.01 -14.02 15.65
N TRP A 82 7.45 -14.15 14.40
CA TRP A 82 7.81 -12.98 13.59
C TRP A 82 6.58 -12.08 13.40
N LEU A 83 5.45 -12.65 12.99
CA LEU A 83 4.22 -11.91 12.74
C LEU A 83 3.72 -11.21 14.02
N GLU A 84 3.79 -11.91 15.16
CA GLU A 84 3.46 -11.38 16.48
C GLU A 84 4.34 -10.20 16.84
N ARG A 85 5.66 -10.34 16.66
CA ARG A 85 6.59 -9.25 16.90
C ARG A 85 6.26 -8.05 16.02
N GLU A 86 6.12 -8.23 14.71
CA GLU A 86 5.87 -7.12 13.78
C GLU A 86 4.54 -6.41 14.06
N ILE A 87 3.46 -7.15 14.34
CA ILE A 87 2.14 -6.55 14.63
C ILE A 87 2.13 -5.82 15.97
N LEU A 88 2.70 -6.42 17.03
CA LEU A 88 2.66 -5.82 18.37
C LEU A 88 3.65 -4.67 18.54
N HIS A 89 4.84 -4.78 17.94
CA HIS A 89 5.83 -3.71 18.00
C HIS A 89 5.50 -2.60 17.01
N GLY A 90 4.91 -2.93 15.85
CA GLY A 90 4.40 -1.95 14.88
C GLY A 90 3.19 -1.16 15.38
N ALA A 91 2.49 -1.63 16.41
CA ALA A 91 1.37 -0.91 17.04
C ALA A 91 1.81 0.25 17.94
N GLN A 92 3.09 0.31 18.33
CA GLN A 92 3.62 1.47 19.04
C GLN A 92 3.86 2.56 17.99
N PRO A 93 3.24 3.75 18.10
CA PRO A 93 3.64 4.90 17.30
C PRO A 93 5.06 5.26 17.71
N GLN A 94 6.04 4.65 17.06
CA GLN A 94 7.39 5.13 17.16
C GLN A 94 7.37 6.57 16.62
N PRO A 95 8.11 7.50 17.24
CA PRO A 95 8.11 8.89 16.82
C PRO A 95 8.87 9.02 15.49
N VAL A 96 8.61 8.21 14.47
CA VAL A 96 9.36 7.99 13.22
C VAL A 96 8.87 8.94 12.12
N ALA A 97 9.76 9.30 11.19
CA ALA A 97 9.38 10.00 9.97
C ALA A 97 8.32 9.18 9.24
N VAL A 98 7.11 9.73 9.11
CA VAL A 98 5.95 8.99 8.60
C VAL A 98 6.19 8.61 7.13
N THR A 99 6.12 7.31 6.87
CA THR A 99 6.21 6.70 5.55
C THR A 99 4.83 6.19 5.14
N ARG A 100 4.68 5.88 3.85
CA ARG A 100 3.51 5.18 3.35
C ARG A 100 3.29 3.86 4.10
N ASP A 101 4.33 3.04 4.27
CA ASP A 101 4.18 1.71 4.86
C ASP A 101 3.82 1.80 6.36
N THR A 102 4.37 2.77 7.09
CA THR A 102 4.01 3.01 8.51
C THR A 102 2.59 3.56 8.66
N MET A 103 2.18 4.47 7.78
CA MET A 103 0.81 5.00 7.74
C MET A 103 -0.20 3.91 7.40
N GLU A 104 0.05 3.11 6.36
CA GLU A 104 -0.81 1.99 5.98
C GLU A 104 -0.88 0.95 7.08
N CYS A 105 0.24 0.61 7.72
CA CYS A 105 0.26 -0.28 8.88
C CYS A 105 -0.61 0.28 10.01
N HIS A 106 -0.42 1.54 10.40
CA HIS A 106 -1.23 2.19 11.44
C HIS A 106 -2.73 2.14 11.11
N GLU A 107 -3.12 2.45 9.87
CA GLU A 107 -4.51 2.34 9.43
C GLU A 107 -5.05 0.91 9.56
N GLN A 108 -4.29 -0.09 9.13
CA GLN A 108 -4.68 -1.51 9.19
C GLN A 108 -4.90 -1.95 10.63
N LEU A 109 -3.97 -1.60 11.52
CA LEU A 109 -4.03 -1.89 12.94
C LEU A 109 -5.19 -1.16 13.65
N SER A 110 -5.56 0.02 13.13
CA SER A 110 -6.64 0.84 13.67
C SER A 110 -8.04 0.46 13.15
N THR A 111 -8.13 -0.49 12.21
CA THR A 111 -9.44 -0.91 11.72
C THR A 111 -10.22 -1.69 12.80
N PRO A 112 -11.53 -1.47 12.95
CA PRO A 112 -12.32 -2.17 13.97
C PRO A 112 -12.25 -3.70 13.88
N ILE A 113 -12.14 -4.25 12.67
CA ILE A 113 -12.05 -5.70 12.43
C ILE A 113 -10.67 -6.28 12.82
N PHE A 114 -9.66 -5.46 13.06
CA PHE A 114 -8.31 -5.96 13.31
C PHE A 114 -8.20 -6.71 14.65
N SER A 115 -9.06 -6.42 15.63
CA SER A 115 -9.14 -7.23 16.85
C SER A 115 -9.48 -8.70 16.54
N ASP A 116 -10.37 -8.92 15.58
CA ASP A 116 -10.80 -10.26 15.18
C ASP A 116 -9.69 -10.97 14.41
N VAL A 117 -8.93 -10.22 13.59
CA VAL A 117 -7.73 -10.71 12.90
C VAL A 117 -6.68 -11.16 13.93
N VAL A 118 -6.39 -10.34 14.94
CA VAL A 118 -5.41 -10.62 16.00
C VAL A 118 -5.83 -11.84 16.83
N GLY A 119 -7.10 -11.93 17.22
CA GLY A 119 -7.66 -13.09 17.93
C GLY A 119 -7.62 -14.36 17.08
N TRP A 120 -7.85 -14.24 15.77
CA TRP A 120 -7.73 -15.36 14.85
C TRP A 120 -6.29 -15.81 14.65
N ILE A 121 -5.27 -14.95 14.74
CA ILE A 121 -3.87 -15.28 14.40
C ILE A 121 -3.02 -15.75 15.58
N PHE A 122 -3.17 -15.16 16.77
CA PHE A 122 -2.23 -15.45 17.85
C PHE A 122 -2.81 -16.41 18.88
N PRO A 123 -2.13 -17.53 19.16
CA PRO A 123 -2.58 -18.53 20.14
C PRO A 123 -2.89 -17.95 21.52
N ARG A 124 -2.10 -16.97 21.99
CA ARG A 124 -2.28 -16.36 23.32
C ARG A 124 -3.58 -15.58 23.50
N PHE A 125 -4.24 -15.21 22.40
CA PHE A 125 -5.53 -14.53 22.41
C PHE A 125 -6.69 -15.50 22.18
N ARG A 126 -6.40 -16.81 22.15
CA ARG A 126 -7.40 -17.87 21.96
C ARG A 126 -7.54 -18.69 23.24
N THR A 127 -8.73 -19.25 23.42
CA THR A 127 -9.04 -20.21 24.50
C THR A 127 -8.35 -21.56 24.29
N GLU A 128 -8.10 -21.96 23.04
CA GLU A 128 -7.47 -23.22 22.70
C GLU A 128 -6.33 -23.02 21.69
N SER A 129 -5.11 -23.41 22.08
CA SER A 129 -4.00 -23.56 21.14
C SER A 129 -3.81 -25.03 20.77
N SER A 130 -3.73 -25.30 19.47
CA SER A 130 -3.43 -26.63 18.93
C SER A 130 -2.46 -26.50 17.76
N PRO A 131 -1.41 -27.34 17.66
CA PRO A 131 -0.48 -27.34 16.54
C PRO A 131 -1.17 -27.46 15.17
N VAL A 132 -2.29 -28.18 15.10
CA VAL A 132 -3.09 -28.32 13.87
C VAL A 132 -3.62 -26.96 13.40
N ARG A 133 -4.14 -26.16 14.33
CA ARG A 133 -4.69 -24.83 14.04
C ARG A 133 -3.59 -23.84 13.69
N GLU A 134 -2.46 -23.88 14.39
CA GLU A 134 -1.30 -23.02 14.07
C GLU A 134 -0.78 -23.29 12.66
N ARG A 135 -0.67 -24.57 12.26
CA ARG A 135 -0.34 -24.96 10.89
C ARG A 135 -1.36 -24.43 9.90
N ALA A 136 -2.66 -24.55 10.18
CA ALA A 136 -3.72 -24.03 9.31
C ALA A 136 -3.61 -22.51 9.10
N VAL A 137 -3.36 -21.75 10.17
CA VAL A 137 -3.15 -20.29 10.09
C VAL A 137 -1.94 -19.96 9.22
N VAL A 138 -0.81 -20.64 9.43
CA VAL A 138 0.39 -20.42 8.61
C VAL A 138 0.17 -20.81 7.15
N SER A 139 -0.58 -21.89 6.88
CA SER A 139 -0.99 -22.23 5.52
C SER A 139 -1.83 -21.13 4.87
N ARG A 140 -2.77 -20.51 5.60
CA ARG A 140 -3.56 -19.37 5.10
C ARG A 140 -2.72 -18.11 4.86
N LEU A 141 -1.74 -17.83 5.71
CA LEU A 141 -0.78 -16.74 5.50
C LEU A 141 0.04 -16.97 4.20
N ILE A 142 0.55 -18.19 3.99
CA ILE A 142 1.30 -18.53 2.77
C ILE A 142 0.40 -18.41 1.54
N GLU A 143 -0.84 -18.90 1.62
CA GLU A 143 -1.83 -18.77 0.54
C GLU A 143 -2.11 -17.29 0.23
N ALA A 144 -2.33 -16.46 1.25
CA ALA A 144 -2.58 -15.03 1.07
C ALA A 144 -1.42 -14.34 0.35
N TYR A 145 -0.18 -14.63 0.76
CA TYR A 145 1.02 -14.09 0.11
C TYR A 145 1.13 -14.51 -1.36
N GLN A 146 0.75 -15.75 -1.68
CA GLN A 146 0.82 -16.28 -3.05
C GLN A 146 -0.30 -15.74 -3.93
N LYS A 147 -1.54 -15.76 -3.42
CA LYS A 147 -2.71 -15.29 -4.17
C LYS A 147 -2.60 -13.81 -4.43
N THR A 148 -2.10 -12.98 -3.52
CA THR A 148 -2.07 -11.53 -3.73
C THR A 148 -1.06 -11.05 -4.79
N VAL A 149 -0.24 -11.94 -5.35
CA VAL A 149 0.58 -11.62 -6.53
C VAL A 149 -0.32 -11.44 -7.74
N LEU A 150 -0.29 -10.24 -8.32
CA LEU A 150 -1.07 -9.90 -9.51
C LEU A 150 -0.48 -10.56 -10.78
N PRO A 151 -1.31 -11.05 -11.71
CA PRO A 151 -0.86 -11.53 -13.01
C PRO A 151 -0.26 -10.41 -13.88
N VAL A 152 0.66 -10.74 -14.78
CA VAL A 152 1.33 -9.75 -15.66
C VAL A 152 0.35 -8.90 -16.47
N GLY A 153 -0.77 -9.49 -16.94
CA GLY A 153 -1.77 -8.79 -17.75
C GLY A 153 -2.46 -7.61 -17.06
N TRP A 154 -2.50 -7.61 -15.73
CA TRP A 154 -3.04 -6.50 -14.91
C TRP A 154 -2.12 -5.28 -14.85
N HIS A 155 -0.93 -5.38 -15.47
CA HIS A 155 0.10 -4.34 -15.52
C HIS A 155 0.46 -4.01 -16.99
N GLY A 156 -0.49 -4.19 -17.90
CA GLY A 156 -0.25 -4.19 -19.35
C GLY A 156 0.30 -2.87 -19.90
N PHE A 157 0.07 -1.75 -19.22
CA PHE A 157 0.74 -0.49 -19.52
C PHE A 157 1.99 -0.36 -18.67
N THR A 158 3.16 -0.50 -19.30
CA THR A 158 4.43 -0.04 -18.75
C THR A 158 4.86 1.19 -19.53
N TYR A 159 4.81 2.36 -18.90
CA TYR A 159 5.23 3.60 -19.55
C TYR A 159 6.74 3.62 -19.81
N ARG A 160 7.26 2.97 -20.87
CA ARG A 160 8.68 3.00 -21.36
C ARG A 160 9.78 3.00 -20.27
N SER A 161 9.44 2.59 -19.07
CA SER A 161 10.20 2.82 -17.86
C SER A 161 11.02 1.56 -17.70
N THR A 162 12.31 1.67 -17.99
CA THR A 162 13.29 0.59 -17.84
C THR A 162 13.50 0.16 -16.39
N TYR A 163 12.61 0.55 -15.49
CA TYR A 163 12.79 0.46 -14.06
C TYR A 163 11.84 -0.61 -13.47
N GLN A 164 12.40 -1.77 -13.14
CA GLN A 164 11.72 -2.97 -12.62
C GLN A 164 11.08 -2.84 -11.22
N TRP A 165 11.03 -1.65 -10.62
CA TRP A 165 10.67 -1.49 -9.20
C TRP A 165 9.16 -1.48 -8.94
N PHE A 166 8.33 -1.14 -9.94
CA PHE A 166 6.86 -1.24 -9.85
C PHE A 166 6.42 -2.68 -9.49
N TRP A 167 7.17 -3.69 -9.94
CA TRP A 167 6.88 -5.10 -9.74
C TRP A 167 7.09 -5.59 -8.29
N HIS A 168 7.94 -4.91 -7.52
CA HIS A 168 8.21 -5.29 -6.12
C HIS A 168 7.03 -4.96 -5.17
N ARG A 169 6.02 -4.23 -5.64
CA ARG A 169 4.80 -3.89 -4.89
C ARG A 169 3.59 -4.80 -5.16
N SER A 170 3.75 -5.79 -6.03
CA SER A 170 2.71 -6.82 -6.23
C SER A 170 2.54 -7.75 -5.03
N ARG A 171 3.44 -7.69 -4.04
CA ARG A 171 3.48 -8.60 -2.88
C ARG A 171 3.15 -7.85 -1.59
N LEU A 172 2.56 -8.58 -0.65
CA LEU A 172 2.27 -8.05 0.68
C LEU A 172 3.58 -7.82 1.43
N ARG A 173 3.83 -6.57 1.83
CA ARG A 173 5.08 -6.15 2.46
C ARG A 173 5.00 -6.00 3.98
N SER A 174 3.79 -5.84 4.54
CA SER A 174 3.60 -5.69 5.99
C SER A 174 2.95 -6.93 6.60
N ALA A 175 3.24 -7.18 7.88
CA ALA A 175 2.62 -8.23 8.67
C ALA A 175 1.10 -8.04 8.79
N ALA A 176 0.66 -6.80 9.02
CA ALA A 176 -0.76 -6.46 9.12
C ALA A 176 -1.51 -6.71 7.80
N ALA A 177 -0.88 -6.43 6.66
CA ALA A 177 -1.42 -6.74 5.34
C ALA A 177 -1.66 -8.24 5.13
N LEU A 178 -0.64 -9.02 5.43
CA LEU A 178 -0.67 -10.47 5.30
C LEU A 178 -1.76 -11.07 6.19
N ALA A 179 -1.85 -10.58 7.42
CA ALA A 179 -2.86 -10.96 8.39
C ALA A 179 -4.29 -10.68 7.90
N HIS A 180 -4.55 -9.47 7.42
CA HIS A 180 -5.85 -9.06 6.87
C HIS A 180 -6.28 -9.94 5.68
N TRP A 181 -5.39 -10.15 4.70
CA TRP A 181 -5.70 -10.99 3.54
C TRP A 181 -5.91 -12.45 3.91
N ALA A 182 -5.09 -13.01 4.81
CA ALA A 182 -5.26 -14.38 5.26
C ALA A 182 -6.57 -14.58 6.02
N TYR A 183 -6.95 -13.61 6.85
CA TYR A 183 -8.24 -13.62 7.54
C TYR A 183 -9.41 -13.52 6.57
N TYR A 184 -9.31 -12.67 5.54
CA TYR A 184 -10.31 -12.61 4.47
C TYR A 184 -10.47 -13.97 3.79
N PHE A 185 -9.39 -14.61 3.36
CA PHE A 185 -9.47 -15.92 2.69
C PHE A 185 -9.98 -17.05 3.60
N GLU A 186 -9.70 -16.98 4.90
CA GLU A 186 -10.27 -17.90 5.89
C GLU A 186 -11.80 -17.78 5.98
N LYS A 187 -12.31 -16.56 5.91
CA LYS A 187 -13.74 -16.28 6.14
C LYS A 187 -14.57 -16.18 4.86
N SER A 188 -13.94 -15.98 3.71
CA SER A 188 -14.61 -15.64 2.45
C SER A 188 -15.61 -16.70 1.99
N GLU A 189 -15.35 -17.98 2.24
CA GLU A 189 -16.27 -19.07 1.85
C GLU A 189 -17.60 -19.02 2.61
N ALA A 190 -17.60 -18.51 3.84
CA ALA A 190 -18.80 -18.36 4.66
C ALA A 190 -19.52 -17.01 4.43
N MET A 191 -18.91 -16.09 3.69
CA MET A 191 -19.50 -14.79 3.38
C MET A 191 -20.44 -14.87 2.18
N SER A 192 -21.53 -14.10 2.22
CA SER A 192 -22.29 -13.75 1.01
C SER A 192 -21.42 -12.95 0.02
N PRO A 193 -21.74 -12.95 -1.29
CA PRO A 193 -21.04 -12.12 -2.27
C PRO A 193 -20.99 -10.63 -1.86
N GLU A 194 -22.07 -10.11 -1.28
CA GLU A 194 -22.16 -8.72 -0.84
C GLU A 194 -21.22 -8.43 0.34
N GLN A 195 -21.14 -9.35 1.30
CA GLN A 195 -20.17 -9.25 2.41
C GLN A 195 -18.73 -9.32 1.89
N ARG A 196 -18.43 -10.18 0.91
CA ARG A 196 -17.11 -10.25 0.30
C ARG A 196 -16.74 -8.94 -0.38
N LEU A 197 -17.63 -8.36 -1.18
CA LEU A 197 -17.40 -7.07 -1.83
C LEU A 197 -17.17 -5.94 -0.83
N TRP A 198 -17.91 -5.93 0.28
CA TRP A 198 -17.67 -4.99 1.36
C TRP A 198 -16.27 -5.16 1.97
N SER A 199 -15.89 -6.38 2.34
CA SER A 199 -14.55 -6.67 2.88
C SER A 199 -13.44 -6.34 1.89
N LEU A 200 -13.63 -6.64 0.61
CA LEU A 200 -12.69 -6.31 -0.46
C LEU A 200 -12.56 -4.80 -0.65
N SER A 201 -13.63 -4.02 -0.48
CA SER A 201 -13.57 -2.56 -0.55
C SER A 201 -12.75 -1.94 0.59
N GLU A 202 -12.77 -2.55 1.78
CA GLU A 202 -11.86 -2.17 2.87
C GLU A 202 -10.41 -2.55 2.55
N LEU A 203 -10.16 -3.76 2.05
CA LEU A 203 -8.81 -4.17 1.62
C LEU A 203 -8.27 -3.32 0.46
N ALA A 204 -9.16 -2.81 -0.41
CA ALA A 204 -8.82 -1.93 -1.53
C ALA A 204 -8.21 -0.59 -1.07
N ARG A 205 -8.32 -0.21 0.21
CA ARG A 205 -7.61 0.94 0.80
C ARG A 205 -6.10 0.88 0.64
N TRP A 206 -5.57 -0.33 0.60
CA TRP A 206 -4.13 -0.59 0.54
C TRP A 206 -3.77 -1.43 -0.69
N TRP A 207 -4.65 -2.34 -1.11
CA TRP A 207 -4.43 -3.28 -2.23
C TRP A 207 -5.60 -3.29 -3.23
N PRO A 208 -5.88 -2.17 -3.91
CA PRO A 208 -7.01 -2.03 -4.83
C PRO A 208 -6.98 -3.04 -5.99
N ALA A 209 -5.80 -3.36 -6.50
CA ALA A 209 -5.65 -4.30 -7.61
C ALA A 209 -6.02 -5.73 -7.22
N GLN A 210 -5.50 -6.19 -6.08
CA GLN A 210 -5.79 -7.51 -5.54
C GLN A 210 -7.27 -7.62 -5.17
N ALA A 211 -7.82 -6.58 -4.54
CA ALA A 211 -9.23 -6.51 -4.21
C ALA A 211 -10.12 -6.59 -5.46
N LEU A 212 -9.77 -5.86 -6.53
CA LEU A 212 -10.48 -5.94 -7.80
C LEU A 212 -10.37 -7.33 -8.43
N ARG A 213 -9.20 -7.98 -8.37
CA ARG A 213 -9.05 -9.33 -8.93
C ARG A 213 -9.98 -10.33 -8.24
N GLU A 214 -9.99 -10.35 -6.91
CA GLU A 214 -10.89 -11.22 -6.14
C GLU A 214 -12.37 -10.86 -6.39
N ALA A 215 -12.70 -9.57 -6.45
CA ALA A 215 -14.05 -9.13 -6.82
C ALA A 215 -14.44 -9.59 -8.23
N SER A 216 -13.49 -9.65 -9.16
CA SER A 216 -13.72 -10.14 -10.53
C SER A 216 -13.97 -11.66 -10.54
N SER A 217 -13.25 -12.42 -9.71
CA SER A 217 -13.52 -13.84 -9.50
C SER A 217 -14.92 -14.08 -8.93
N ASP A 218 -15.33 -13.26 -7.96
CA ASP A 218 -16.69 -13.29 -7.40
C ASP A 218 -17.76 -12.94 -8.43
N LEU A 219 -17.52 -11.94 -9.28
CA LEU A 219 -18.41 -11.59 -10.38
C LEU A 219 -18.62 -12.80 -11.31
N VAL A 220 -17.53 -13.45 -11.73
CA VAL A 220 -17.58 -14.61 -12.64
C VAL A 220 -18.37 -15.77 -12.02
N ALA A 221 -18.16 -16.04 -10.73
CA ALA A 221 -18.88 -17.10 -10.01
C ALA A 221 -20.39 -16.84 -9.89
N ASN A 222 -20.82 -15.56 -9.92
CA ASN A 222 -22.21 -15.14 -9.71
C ASN A 222 -22.90 -14.65 -10.98
N LEU A 223 -22.30 -14.76 -12.18
CA LEU A 223 -22.90 -14.28 -13.44
C LEU A 223 -24.39 -14.64 -13.64
N PRO A 224 -24.85 -15.87 -13.32
CA PRO A 224 -26.25 -16.24 -13.52
C PRO A 224 -27.26 -15.51 -12.63
N SER A 225 -26.83 -14.95 -11.50
CA SER A 225 -27.69 -14.30 -10.49
C SER A 225 -27.64 -12.76 -10.53
N LEU A 226 -26.85 -12.17 -11.43
CA LEU A 226 -26.68 -10.72 -11.49
C LEU A 226 -27.95 -10.01 -11.97
N THR A 227 -28.22 -8.84 -11.38
CA THR A 227 -29.38 -8.01 -11.73
C THR A 227 -29.09 -7.15 -12.96
N ASP A 228 -30.03 -7.08 -13.90
CA ASP A 228 -29.95 -6.19 -15.07
C ASP A 228 -30.59 -4.80 -14.81
N ALA A 229 -30.80 -4.45 -13.54
CA ALA A 229 -31.46 -3.21 -13.16
C ALA A 229 -30.59 -1.99 -13.50
N ASP A 230 -31.20 -0.92 -14.04
CA ASP A 230 -30.52 0.36 -14.22
C ASP A 230 -30.09 0.97 -12.89
N TYR A 231 -28.93 1.63 -12.88
CA TYR A 231 -28.38 2.25 -11.68
C TYR A 231 -28.77 3.71 -11.64
N GLU A 232 -29.29 4.16 -10.49
CA GLU A 232 -29.49 5.58 -10.28
C GLU A 232 -28.16 6.28 -9.97
N ARG A 233 -28.11 7.61 -10.13
CA ARG A 233 -26.92 8.40 -9.76
C ARG A 233 -26.53 8.21 -8.28
N GLY A 234 -27.51 7.94 -7.42
CA GLY A 234 -27.29 7.62 -6.01
C GLY A 234 -26.49 6.34 -5.80
N ASP A 235 -26.75 5.31 -6.61
CA ASP A 235 -26.05 4.01 -6.52
C ASP A 235 -24.60 4.13 -6.97
N LEU A 236 -24.35 4.87 -8.06
CA LEU A 236 -22.99 5.20 -8.52
C LEU A 236 -22.17 5.88 -7.42
N ARG A 237 -22.78 6.85 -6.71
CA ARG A 237 -22.14 7.55 -5.60
C ARG A 237 -21.83 6.63 -4.42
N LYS A 238 -22.80 5.81 -4.02
CA LYS A 238 -22.62 4.85 -2.91
C LYS A 238 -21.53 3.83 -3.22
N ALA A 239 -21.57 3.23 -4.41
CA ALA A 239 -20.55 2.27 -4.85
C ALA A 239 -19.17 2.92 -4.90
N MET A 240 -19.04 4.12 -5.49
CA MET A 240 -17.74 4.79 -5.54
C MET A 240 -17.26 5.22 -4.14
N GLY A 241 -18.16 5.71 -3.29
CA GLY A 241 -17.82 6.12 -1.93
C GLY A 241 -17.32 4.96 -1.07
N LEU A 242 -17.92 3.77 -1.22
CA LEU A 242 -17.45 2.54 -0.58
C LEU A 242 -15.99 2.22 -0.97
N TRP A 243 -15.67 2.24 -2.26
CA TRP A 243 -14.31 1.93 -2.77
C TRP A 243 -13.29 3.06 -2.61
N LEU A 244 -13.72 4.27 -2.27
CA LEU A 244 -12.85 5.38 -1.83
C LEU A 244 -12.69 5.43 -0.32
N SER A 245 -13.38 4.54 0.41
CA SER A 245 -13.33 4.42 1.86
C SER A 245 -13.74 5.71 2.57
N LYS A 246 -14.72 6.41 1.99
CA LYS A 246 -15.40 7.50 2.69
C LYS A 246 -16.21 6.86 3.83
N ASN A 247 -15.94 7.31 5.06
CA ASN A 247 -16.63 6.86 6.26
C ASN A 247 -18.15 6.82 6.03
N LYS A 248 -18.90 5.91 6.65
CA LYS A 248 -20.35 5.73 6.39
C LYS A 248 -21.14 7.04 6.51
N ASP A 249 -20.70 7.92 7.40
CA ASP A 249 -21.29 9.26 7.60
C ASP A 249 -21.07 10.21 6.40
N ALA A 250 -19.98 10.02 5.66
CA ALA A 250 -19.64 10.74 4.44
C ALA A 250 -20.32 10.17 3.17
N LEU A 251 -21.15 9.13 3.30
CA LEU A 251 -22.07 8.68 2.24
C LEU A 251 -23.44 9.37 2.34
N SER A 252 -23.64 10.29 3.30
CA SER A 252 -24.83 11.14 3.35
C SER A 252 -24.93 12.03 2.11
N ASN A 253 -26.15 12.29 1.65
CA ASN A 253 -26.42 12.99 0.39
C ASN A 253 -25.95 14.47 0.36
N ASP A 254 -25.46 15.01 1.48
CA ASP A 254 -25.09 16.43 1.67
C ASP A 254 -23.60 16.73 1.46
N VAL A 255 -22.81 15.79 0.92
CA VAL A 255 -21.39 16.06 0.64
C VAL A 255 -21.24 17.09 -0.48
N VAL A 256 -20.56 18.20 -0.16
CA VAL A 256 -20.09 19.22 -1.09
C VAL A 256 -19.50 18.57 -2.35
N SER A 257 -19.95 19.00 -3.53
CA SER A 257 -19.47 18.48 -4.83
C SER A 257 -17.94 18.51 -4.88
N ASP A 258 -17.37 17.32 -5.02
CA ASP A 258 -15.94 17.10 -5.20
C ASP A 258 -15.73 16.80 -6.69
N PRO A 259 -15.03 17.69 -7.44
CA PRO A 259 -14.89 17.54 -8.89
C PRO A 259 -14.15 16.25 -9.29
N VAL A 260 -13.27 15.74 -8.42
CA VAL A 260 -12.58 14.45 -8.66
C VAL A 260 -13.57 13.31 -8.53
N LEU A 261 -14.42 13.33 -7.50
CA LEU A 261 -15.47 12.32 -7.31
C LEU A 261 -16.49 12.33 -8.46
N ASP A 262 -16.94 13.51 -8.90
CA ASP A 262 -17.89 13.61 -10.02
C ASP A 262 -17.27 13.06 -11.32
N GLN A 263 -15.96 13.27 -11.55
CA GLN A 263 -15.24 12.65 -12.66
C GLN A 263 -15.18 11.11 -12.51
N MET A 264 -14.87 10.59 -11.32
CA MET A 264 -14.88 9.16 -11.06
C MET A 264 -16.25 8.53 -11.29
N ILE A 265 -17.34 9.21 -10.91
CA ILE A 265 -18.71 8.74 -11.12
C ILE A 265 -19.05 8.65 -12.61
N ALA A 266 -18.64 9.63 -13.41
CA ALA A 266 -18.86 9.59 -14.87
C ALA A 266 -18.12 8.41 -15.51
N GLU A 267 -16.88 8.17 -15.10
CA GLU A 267 -16.07 7.05 -15.60
C GLU A 267 -16.56 5.70 -15.08
N LEU A 268 -17.04 5.63 -13.84
CA LEU A 268 -17.73 4.47 -13.28
C LEU A 268 -18.98 4.12 -14.08
N SER A 269 -19.82 5.10 -14.43
CA SER A 269 -20.99 4.85 -15.29
C SER A 269 -20.59 4.28 -16.66
N ALA A 270 -19.52 4.80 -17.27
CA ALA A 270 -18.99 4.26 -18.52
C ALA A 270 -18.41 2.84 -18.36
N PHE A 271 -17.71 2.56 -17.25
CA PHE A 271 -17.18 1.24 -16.94
C PHE A 271 -18.31 0.23 -16.71
N ALA A 272 -19.31 0.56 -15.89
CA ALA A 272 -20.43 -0.30 -15.57
C ALA A 272 -21.25 -0.68 -16.82
N ARG A 273 -21.51 0.29 -17.73
CA ARG A 273 -22.14 0.00 -19.03
C ARG A 273 -21.32 -0.97 -19.88
N HIS A 274 -20.00 -0.79 -19.91
CA HIS A 274 -19.11 -1.71 -20.60
C HIS A 274 -19.16 -3.11 -19.99
N LEU A 275 -19.08 -3.21 -18.66
CA LEU A 275 -19.14 -4.48 -17.94
C LEU A 275 -20.45 -5.23 -18.20
N ARG A 276 -21.61 -4.55 -18.17
CA ARG A 276 -22.90 -5.16 -18.54
C ARG A 276 -22.90 -5.68 -19.97
N ALA A 277 -22.34 -4.93 -20.92
CA ALA A 277 -22.24 -5.38 -22.31
C ALA A 277 -21.35 -6.63 -22.44
N LEU A 278 -20.26 -6.70 -21.68
CA LEU A 278 -19.41 -7.90 -21.60
C LEU A 278 -20.19 -9.09 -21.03
N ILE A 279 -20.89 -8.92 -19.90
CA ILE A 279 -21.68 -9.98 -19.25
C ILE A 279 -22.77 -10.51 -20.19
N ARG A 280 -23.51 -9.63 -20.87
CA ARG A 280 -24.57 -10.03 -21.82
C ARG A 280 -24.04 -10.77 -23.05
N SER A 281 -22.80 -10.48 -23.45
CA SER A 281 -22.17 -11.14 -24.60
C SER A 281 -21.40 -12.41 -24.22
N TRP A 282 -21.14 -12.64 -22.92
CA TRP A 282 -20.30 -13.72 -22.42
C TRP A 282 -20.65 -15.12 -22.95
N PRO A 283 -21.93 -15.54 -23.09
CA PRO A 283 -22.26 -16.86 -23.64
C PRO A 283 -21.73 -17.11 -25.06
N ASN A 284 -21.39 -16.05 -25.80
CA ASN A 284 -20.94 -16.10 -27.19
C ASN A 284 -19.44 -15.82 -27.35
N TRP A 285 -18.66 -15.80 -26.27
CA TRP A 285 -17.25 -15.41 -26.34
C TRP A 285 -16.37 -16.46 -27.00
N PRO A 286 -15.33 -16.03 -27.75
CA PRO A 286 -14.33 -16.95 -28.27
C PRO A 286 -13.64 -17.73 -27.15
N PRO A 287 -13.26 -18.99 -27.39
CA PRO A 287 -12.38 -19.73 -26.49
C PRO A 287 -11.07 -18.95 -26.29
N GLY A 288 -10.79 -18.54 -25.05
CA GLY A 288 -9.57 -17.81 -24.68
C GLY A 288 -9.79 -16.36 -24.25
N ASP A 289 -10.94 -15.76 -24.56
CA ASP A 289 -11.30 -14.46 -24.00
C ASP A 289 -11.88 -14.65 -22.60
N SER A 290 -11.37 -13.89 -21.63
CA SER A 290 -11.85 -13.91 -20.24
C SER A 290 -12.33 -12.53 -19.81
N ILE A 291 -13.41 -12.49 -19.02
CA ILE A 291 -13.95 -11.23 -18.47
C ILE A 291 -12.82 -10.46 -17.77
N GLU A 292 -11.93 -11.18 -17.11
CA GLU A 292 -10.72 -10.66 -16.49
C GLU A 292 -9.82 -9.89 -17.48
N SER A 293 -9.53 -10.45 -18.66
CA SER A 293 -8.71 -9.81 -19.70
C SER A 293 -9.37 -8.53 -20.23
N ALA A 294 -10.67 -8.57 -20.50
CA ALA A 294 -11.43 -7.40 -20.95
C ALA A 294 -11.46 -6.29 -19.88
N MET A 295 -11.63 -6.66 -18.61
CA MET A 295 -11.56 -5.74 -17.48
C MET A 295 -10.17 -5.14 -17.32
N ALA A 296 -9.12 -5.95 -17.41
CA ALA A 296 -7.73 -5.47 -17.38
C ALA A 296 -7.46 -4.47 -18.51
N ALA A 297 -7.94 -4.74 -19.74
CA ALA A 297 -7.82 -3.81 -20.85
C ALA A 297 -8.53 -2.48 -20.58
N LYS A 298 -9.73 -2.51 -19.98
CA LYS A 298 -10.46 -1.30 -19.60
C LYS A 298 -9.75 -0.49 -18.51
N VAL A 299 -9.23 -1.17 -17.48
CA VAL A 299 -8.40 -0.57 -16.43
C VAL A 299 -7.17 0.11 -17.01
N ASN A 300 -6.41 -0.59 -17.87
CA ASN A 300 -5.23 -0.06 -18.55
C ASN A 300 -5.56 1.20 -19.37
N GLY A 301 -6.71 1.22 -20.05
CA GLY A 301 -7.18 2.38 -20.81
C GLY A 301 -7.44 3.61 -19.93
N ILE A 302 -8.10 3.44 -18.78
CA ILE A 302 -8.33 4.53 -17.82
C ILE A 302 -7.01 5.00 -17.21
N ALA A 303 -6.16 4.08 -16.76
CA ALA A 303 -4.89 4.39 -16.14
C ALA A 303 -3.97 5.17 -17.09
N SER A 304 -3.90 4.79 -18.37
CA SER A 304 -3.11 5.49 -19.39
C SER A 304 -3.53 6.96 -19.55
N ILE A 305 -4.85 7.24 -19.60
CA ILE A 305 -5.37 8.61 -19.70
C ILE A 305 -5.03 9.43 -18.44
N LYS A 306 -5.16 8.82 -17.25
CA LYS A 306 -4.95 9.51 -15.97
C LYS A 306 -3.49 9.76 -15.66
N THR A 307 -2.59 8.91 -16.12
CA THR A 307 -1.14 9.00 -15.84
C THR A 307 -0.57 10.36 -16.25
N GLU A 308 -0.89 10.86 -17.45
CA GLU A 308 -0.33 12.16 -17.87
C GLU A 308 -0.89 13.34 -17.06
N ALA A 309 -2.19 13.31 -16.74
CA ALA A 309 -2.82 14.34 -15.91
C ALA A 309 -2.21 14.39 -14.48
N PHE A 310 -2.04 13.23 -13.85
CA PHE A 310 -1.43 13.12 -12.53
C PHE A 310 0.06 13.50 -12.55
N LYS A 311 0.80 13.13 -13.59
CA LYS A 311 2.21 13.49 -13.74
C LYS A 311 2.40 15.00 -13.82
N GLN A 312 1.58 15.69 -14.62
CA GLN A 312 1.61 17.15 -14.73
C GLN A 312 1.28 17.81 -13.40
N ARG A 313 0.17 17.39 -12.76
CA ARG A 313 -0.24 17.88 -11.44
C ARG A 313 0.87 17.71 -10.41
N ASN A 314 1.40 16.50 -10.25
CA ASN A 314 2.43 16.19 -9.25
C ASN A 314 3.73 16.97 -9.54
N THR A 315 4.16 17.05 -10.80
CA THR A 315 5.33 17.87 -11.15
C THR A 315 5.13 19.33 -10.77
N SER A 316 3.99 19.93 -11.12
CA SER A 316 3.71 21.34 -10.82
C SER A 316 3.67 21.61 -9.32
N ILE A 317 2.99 20.77 -8.53
CA ILE A 317 2.92 20.90 -7.07
C ILE A 317 4.33 20.90 -6.47
N TRP A 318 5.13 19.89 -6.75
CA TRP A 318 6.44 19.77 -6.10
C TRP A 318 7.45 20.81 -6.57
N MET A 319 7.37 21.27 -7.82
CA MET A 319 8.18 22.41 -8.25
C MET A 319 7.83 23.70 -7.49
N MET A 320 6.55 23.94 -7.17
CA MET A 320 6.13 25.09 -6.37
C MET A 320 6.56 24.99 -4.89
N HIS A 321 6.59 23.78 -4.34
CA HIS A 321 6.95 23.54 -2.93
C HIS A 321 8.44 23.25 -2.70
N ARG A 322 9.31 23.50 -3.69
CA ARG A 322 10.75 23.18 -3.61
C ARG A 322 11.41 23.78 -2.38
N GLU A 323 11.28 25.09 -2.14
CA GLU A 323 11.98 25.75 -1.02
C GLU A 323 11.49 25.22 0.34
N HIS A 324 10.20 24.92 0.47
CA HIS A 324 9.65 24.33 1.69
C HIS A 324 10.23 22.94 1.95
N LEU A 325 10.31 22.10 0.92
CA LEU A 325 10.91 20.77 1.01
C LEU A 325 12.40 20.85 1.35
N VAL A 326 13.16 21.72 0.67
CA VAL A 326 14.61 21.88 0.93
C VAL A 326 14.85 22.38 2.36
N SER A 327 14.08 23.36 2.81
CA SER A 327 14.14 23.87 4.18
C SER A 327 13.85 22.78 5.22
N ALA A 328 12.77 22.04 5.02
CA ALA A 328 12.31 20.99 5.93
C ALA A 328 13.31 19.84 6.03
N TYR A 329 13.87 19.38 4.90
CA TYR A 329 14.58 18.10 4.84
C TYR A 329 16.09 18.21 4.67
N PHE A 330 16.60 19.28 4.06
CA PHE A 330 17.97 19.34 3.57
C PHE A 330 18.77 20.53 4.10
N SER A 331 18.15 21.46 4.84
CA SER A 331 18.80 22.69 5.31
C SER A 331 20.08 22.46 6.11
N LYS A 332 20.14 21.39 6.91
CA LYS A 332 21.36 20.97 7.63
C LYS A 332 22.10 19.80 6.99
N LEU A 333 21.74 19.37 5.78
CA LEU A 333 22.48 18.32 5.05
C LEU A 333 23.32 18.87 3.91
N VAL A 334 23.12 20.12 3.51
CA VAL A 334 23.90 20.79 2.45
C VAL A 334 24.83 21.86 3.04
N SER A 335 25.96 22.11 2.38
CA SER A 335 27.01 23.01 2.86
C SER A 335 26.79 24.50 2.54
N TRP A 336 25.96 24.81 1.54
CA TRP A 336 25.81 26.18 1.00
C TRP A 336 24.77 27.05 1.70
N GLY A 337 24.10 26.54 2.74
CA GLY A 337 23.05 27.27 3.48
C GLY A 337 21.80 27.57 2.63
N VAL A 338 20.61 27.55 3.22
CA VAL A 338 19.39 27.93 2.47
C VAL A 338 19.25 29.45 2.50
N ASP A 339 20.03 30.16 1.69
CA ASP A 339 19.89 31.60 1.50
C ASP A 339 18.69 31.88 0.58
N SER A 340 17.49 31.79 1.15
CA SER A 340 16.24 32.18 0.49
C SER A 340 15.53 33.22 1.36
N PRO A 341 15.07 34.35 0.80
CA PRO A 341 14.21 35.28 1.54
C PRO A 341 12.85 34.67 1.93
N TYR A 342 12.55 33.47 1.42
CA TYR A 342 11.33 32.70 1.67
C TYR A 342 11.61 31.40 2.44
N VAL A 343 12.63 31.35 3.30
CA VAL A 343 12.77 30.21 4.23
C VAL A 343 11.55 30.22 5.15
N PRO A 344 10.68 29.18 5.10
CA PRO A 344 9.55 29.11 6.01
C PRO A 344 10.06 29.12 7.45
N SER A 345 9.34 29.81 8.32
CA SER A 345 9.62 29.77 9.75
C SER A 345 9.58 28.33 10.27
N PRO A 346 10.31 27.99 11.35
CA PRO A 346 10.27 26.64 11.90
C PRO A 346 8.86 26.14 12.24
N GLU A 347 7.93 27.04 12.53
CA GLU A 347 6.51 26.75 12.82
C GLU A 347 5.70 26.43 11.56
N GLU A 348 6.11 26.92 10.39
CA GLU A 348 5.49 26.63 9.09
C GLU A 348 5.99 25.31 8.48
N VAL A 349 7.08 24.74 9.00
CA VAL A 349 7.62 23.47 8.54
C VAL A 349 6.82 22.32 9.13
N HIS A 350 6.00 21.69 8.30
CA HIS A 350 5.26 20.48 8.67
C HIS A 350 5.33 19.42 7.57
N PHE A 351 5.08 18.17 7.95
CA PHE A 351 4.91 17.07 6.99
C PHE A 351 3.42 16.84 6.69
N PRO A 352 3.01 16.63 5.44
CA PRO A 352 3.74 16.93 4.21
C PRO A 352 3.72 18.43 3.88
N VAL A 353 4.83 18.97 3.37
CA VAL A 353 5.01 20.40 3.03
C VAL A 353 4.11 20.89 1.89
N ALA A 354 3.61 19.98 1.04
CA ALA A 354 2.71 20.33 -0.07
C ALA A 354 1.22 20.32 0.32
N HIS A 355 0.89 20.05 1.59
CA HIS A 355 -0.49 20.05 2.07
C HIS A 355 -0.75 21.26 2.97
N ARG A 356 -2.01 21.68 3.15
CA ARG A 356 -2.33 22.83 4.02
C ARG A 356 -2.35 22.48 5.51
N ASN A 357 -2.61 21.21 5.79
CA ASN A 357 -2.69 20.68 7.15
C ASN A 357 -1.50 19.78 7.40
N SER A 358 -0.97 19.82 8.63
CA SER A 358 -0.03 18.83 9.12
C SER A 358 -0.64 17.43 9.11
N PHE A 359 0.23 16.43 8.99
CA PHE A 359 -0.12 15.03 9.12
C PHE A 359 -0.54 14.73 10.56
N ASP A 360 -1.61 13.94 10.68
CA ASP A 360 -2.16 13.48 11.95
C ASP A 360 -2.68 12.05 11.74
N PHE A 361 -2.29 11.14 12.63
CA PHE A 361 -2.72 9.74 12.61
C PHE A 361 -4.24 9.59 12.80
N HIS A 362 -4.92 10.58 13.39
CA HIS A 362 -6.39 10.63 13.44
C HIS A 362 -7.04 11.02 12.11
N ARG A 363 -6.26 11.52 11.14
CA ARG A 363 -6.71 11.97 9.82
C ARG A 363 -6.23 11.07 8.68
N VAL A 364 -5.77 9.86 8.99
CA VAL A 364 -5.27 8.89 8.00
C VAL A 364 -6.26 8.59 6.88
N GLY A 365 -7.57 8.66 7.15
CA GLY A 365 -8.62 8.52 6.12
C GLY A 365 -8.66 9.63 5.05
N ASN A 366 -7.85 10.69 5.16
CA ASN A 366 -7.77 11.74 4.15
C ASN A 366 -6.87 11.32 2.98
N ASN A 367 -7.48 10.81 1.91
CA ASN A 367 -6.77 10.35 0.71
C ASN A 367 -5.83 11.40 0.08
N THR A 368 -6.20 12.69 0.09
CA THR A 368 -5.34 13.75 -0.46
C THR A 368 -4.10 13.96 0.39
N LEU A 369 -4.24 13.98 1.70
CA LEU A 369 -3.11 14.05 2.63
C LEU A 369 -2.16 12.86 2.43
N ARG A 370 -2.70 11.64 2.29
CA ARG A 370 -1.92 10.42 2.01
C ARG A 370 -1.12 10.53 0.71
N GLN A 371 -1.76 10.99 -0.36
CA GLN A 371 -1.11 11.17 -1.66
C GLN A 371 0.06 12.16 -1.55
N HIS A 372 -0.13 13.31 -0.91
CA HIS A 372 0.94 14.28 -0.72
C HIS A 372 2.09 13.72 0.12
N ALA A 373 1.80 13.09 1.26
CA ALA A 373 2.79 12.44 2.12
C ALA A 373 3.63 11.42 1.34
N TRP A 374 2.98 10.62 0.52
CA TRP A 374 3.64 9.59 -0.27
C TRP A 374 4.53 10.17 -1.39
N VAL A 375 4.07 11.19 -2.12
CA VAL A 375 4.92 11.82 -3.14
C VAL A 375 6.14 12.51 -2.51
N GLU A 376 5.94 13.19 -1.37
CA GLU A 376 7.02 13.83 -0.62
C GLU A 376 8.09 12.83 -0.20
N GLU A 377 7.69 11.74 0.46
CA GLU A 377 8.56 10.65 0.90
C GLU A 377 9.41 10.14 -0.27
N ARG A 378 8.78 9.89 -1.42
CA ARG A 378 9.49 9.36 -2.60
C ARG A 378 10.45 10.35 -3.22
N ILE A 379 10.10 11.65 -3.24
CA ILE A 379 11.03 12.70 -3.70
C ILE A 379 12.23 12.78 -2.77
N VAL A 380 12.01 12.84 -1.46
CA VAL A 380 13.09 12.93 -0.46
C VAL A 380 14.01 11.72 -0.53
N ARG A 381 13.46 10.49 -0.54
CA ARG A 381 14.24 9.25 -0.67
C ARG A 381 15.05 9.22 -1.97
N ARG A 382 14.43 9.60 -3.09
CA ARG A 382 15.09 9.62 -4.41
C ARG A 382 16.22 10.65 -4.44
N LEU A 383 16.00 11.83 -3.89
CA LEU A 383 16.99 12.89 -3.83
C LEU A 383 18.16 12.51 -2.92
N MET A 384 17.89 11.98 -1.72
CA MET A 384 18.92 11.43 -0.82
C MET A 384 19.81 10.41 -1.54
N GLY A 385 19.23 9.46 -2.26
CA GLY A 385 20.00 8.48 -3.04
C GLY A 385 20.85 9.12 -4.15
N MET A 386 20.39 10.19 -4.80
CA MET A 386 21.21 10.93 -5.78
C MET A 386 22.38 11.64 -5.09
N LEU A 387 22.13 12.30 -3.95
CA LEU A 387 23.15 13.04 -3.19
C LEU A 387 24.23 12.13 -2.61
N ILE A 388 23.86 10.96 -2.08
CA ILE A 388 24.80 9.95 -1.59
C ILE A 388 25.74 9.51 -2.72
N ASN A 389 25.19 9.23 -3.90
CA ASN A 389 26.00 8.78 -5.04
C ASN A 389 26.92 9.90 -5.56
N GLU A 390 26.43 11.14 -5.62
CA GLU A 390 27.23 12.29 -6.02
C GLU A 390 28.39 12.50 -5.05
N HIS A 391 28.11 12.49 -3.74
CA HIS A 391 29.11 12.67 -2.72
C HIS A 391 30.14 11.53 -2.69
N ALA A 392 29.69 10.27 -2.83
CA ALA A 392 30.57 9.11 -2.93
C ALA A 392 31.51 9.24 -4.14
N TYR A 393 30.99 9.69 -5.28
CA TYR A 393 31.79 9.94 -6.48
C TYR A 393 32.83 11.06 -6.27
N GLU A 394 32.41 12.21 -5.73
CA GLU A 394 33.29 13.36 -5.47
C GLU A 394 34.40 13.03 -4.45
N THR A 395 34.07 12.28 -3.40
CA THR A 395 34.99 11.95 -2.30
C THR A 395 35.76 10.64 -2.49
N ARG A 396 35.48 9.89 -3.57
CA ARG A 396 36.02 8.55 -3.83
C ARG A 396 35.72 7.54 -2.72
N GLN A 397 34.60 7.71 -2.03
CA GLN A 397 34.06 6.77 -1.06
C GLN A 397 33.05 5.83 -1.74
N THR A 398 32.69 4.73 -1.07
CA THR A 398 31.53 3.93 -1.48
C THR A 398 30.25 4.52 -0.92
N SER A 399 29.09 4.23 -1.53
CA SER A 399 27.80 4.71 -1.02
C SER A 399 27.54 4.23 0.41
N GLU A 400 28.00 3.03 0.78
CA GLU A 400 27.89 2.49 2.14
C GLU A 400 28.72 3.29 3.15
N GLN A 401 29.93 3.72 2.77
CA GLN A 401 30.77 4.57 3.62
C GLN A 401 30.10 5.93 3.86
N VAL A 402 29.48 6.51 2.83
CA VAL A 402 28.72 7.76 2.95
C VAL A 402 27.50 7.58 3.85
N VAL A 403 26.73 6.50 3.69
CA VAL A 403 25.59 6.19 4.57
C VAL A 403 26.04 6.02 6.02
N LEU A 404 27.15 5.31 6.26
CA LEU A 404 27.73 5.18 7.60
C LEU A 404 28.16 6.54 8.17
N ALA A 405 28.71 7.43 7.34
CA ALA A 405 29.10 8.77 7.76
C ALA A 405 27.88 9.64 8.11
N ILE A 406 26.84 9.66 7.27
CA ILE A 406 25.55 10.33 7.56
C ILE A 406 25.00 9.91 8.92
N HIS A 407 25.12 8.61 9.23
CA HIS A 407 24.63 8.03 10.46
C HIS A 407 25.51 8.34 11.68
N THR A 408 26.84 8.30 11.54
CA THR A 408 27.77 8.41 12.68
C THR A 408 28.23 9.84 12.96
N ASP A 409 28.26 10.71 11.96
CA ASP A 409 28.70 12.09 12.07
C ASP A 409 27.50 13.06 12.05
N LYS A 410 27.14 13.61 13.22
CA LYS A 410 26.07 14.62 13.35
C LYS A 410 26.37 15.92 12.59
N SER A 411 27.64 16.16 12.27
CA SER A 411 28.08 17.32 11.50
C SER A 411 28.20 17.02 10.00
N PHE A 412 27.86 15.81 9.56
CA PHE A 412 27.93 15.43 8.15
C PHE A 412 27.16 16.41 7.27
N ARG A 413 27.79 16.85 6.18
CA ARG A 413 27.18 17.65 5.12
C ARG A 413 27.60 17.10 3.77
N PHE A 414 26.67 17.05 2.83
CA PHE A 414 26.99 16.82 1.43
C PHE A 414 27.83 17.98 0.88
N SER A 415 28.91 17.64 0.18
CA SER A 415 29.80 18.56 -0.55
C SER A 415 29.19 19.17 -1.82
N VAL A 416 27.96 18.77 -2.16
CA VAL A 416 27.29 19.12 -3.41
C VAL A 416 27.08 20.63 -3.56
N SER A 417 27.33 21.18 -4.76
CA SER A 417 27.01 22.57 -5.07
C SER A 417 25.49 22.82 -5.12
N ARG A 418 25.07 24.09 -4.96
CA ARG A 418 23.64 24.48 -5.08
C ARG A 418 23.06 24.14 -6.44
N ASP A 419 23.80 24.37 -7.52
CA ASP A 419 23.34 24.10 -8.89
C ASP A 419 23.23 22.60 -9.18
N THR A 420 24.18 21.81 -8.67
CA THR A 420 24.12 20.35 -8.75
C THR A 420 22.92 19.82 -7.97
N PHE A 421 22.70 20.32 -6.75
CA PHE A 421 21.52 19.96 -5.95
C PHE A 421 20.22 20.31 -6.69
N ASN A 422 20.11 21.50 -7.28
CA ASN A 422 18.92 21.92 -8.03
C ASN A 422 18.64 21.02 -9.23
N THR A 423 19.69 20.63 -9.93
CA THR A 423 19.61 19.67 -11.03
C THR A 423 19.08 18.32 -10.55
N TRP A 424 19.60 17.82 -9.41
CA TRP A 424 19.12 16.58 -8.81
C TRP A 424 17.70 16.66 -8.27
N TYR A 425 17.32 17.78 -7.65
CA TYR A 425 15.95 18.02 -7.21
C TYR A 425 14.98 17.94 -8.39
N TYR A 426 15.25 18.69 -9.46
CA TYR A 426 14.40 18.71 -10.65
C TYR A 426 14.24 17.31 -11.26
N LYS A 427 15.36 16.58 -11.35
CA LYS A 427 15.37 15.20 -11.84
C LYS A 427 14.58 14.27 -10.93
N ALA A 428 14.76 14.37 -9.61
CA ALA A 428 14.05 13.57 -8.63
C ALA A 428 12.53 13.81 -8.70
N VAL A 429 12.08 15.06 -8.78
CA VAL A 429 10.65 15.39 -8.95
C VAL A 429 10.10 14.80 -10.24
N LYS A 430 10.79 14.96 -11.38
CA LYS A 430 10.32 14.38 -12.65
C LYS A 430 10.27 12.86 -12.62
N ASP A 431 11.33 12.22 -12.12
CA ASP A 431 11.40 10.77 -11.98
C ASP A 431 10.25 10.27 -11.11
N VAL A 432 10.04 10.87 -9.93
CA VAL A 432 9.03 10.43 -8.97
C VAL A 432 7.61 10.78 -9.43
N ALA A 433 7.36 11.96 -9.98
CA ALA A 433 6.04 12.36 -10.45
C ALA A 433 5.55 11.46 -11.60
N ALA A 434 6.43 11.10 -12.56
CA ALA A 434 6.06 10.18 -13.63
C ALA A 434 5.69 8.79 -13.09
N ARG A 435 6.44 8.32 -12.11
CA ARG A 435 6.25 7.00 -11.48
C ARG A 435 4.97 6.93 -10.66
N LEU A 436 4.77 7.89 -9.76
CA LEU A 436 3.61 7.92 -8.88
C LEU A 436 2.33 8.23 -9.64
N ALA A 437 2.41 9.00 -10.72
CA ALA A 437 1.26 9.22 -11.58
C ALA A 437 0.73 7.92 -12.21
N GLU A 438 1.61 6.99 -12.59
CA GLU A 438 1.22 5.67 -13.08
C GLU A 438 0.56 4.87 -11.93
N GLU A 439 1.18 4.82 -10.74
CA GLU A 439 0.60 4.12 -9.58
C GLU A 439 -0.77 4.67 -9.16
N GLU A 440 -0.90 6.00 -9.06
CA GLU A 440 -2.16 6.69 -8.71
C GLU A 440 -3.23 6.47 -9.79
N ALA A 441 -2.84 6.47 -11.07
CA ALA A 441 -3.76 6.23 -12.17
C ALA A 441 -4.31 4.79 -12.16
N TYR A 442 -3.48 3.81 -11.80
CA TYR A 442 -3.93 2.45 -11.61
C TYR A 442 -4.77 2.26 -10.35
N ASP A 443 -4.39 2.83 -9.19
CA ASP A 443 -5.23 2.83 -7.98
C ASP A 443 -6.63 3.38 -8.29
N TYR A 444 -6.67 4.53 -8.97
CA TYR A 444 -7.89 5.16 -9.45
C TYR A 444 -8.71 4.22 -10.36
N ALA A 445 -8.08 3.58 -11.36
CA ALA A 445 -8.77 2.70 -12.31
C ALA A 445 -9.26 1.40 -11.67
N TRP A 446 -8.49 0.81 -10.75
CA TRP A 446 -8.87 -0.40 -10.02
C TRP A 446 -10.04 -0.14 -9.08
N ARG A 447 -10.07 0.99 -8.38
CA ARG A 447 -11.23 1.38 -7.55
C ARG A 447 -12.49 1.58 -8.39
N ILE A 448 -12.39 2.17 -9.59
CA ILE A 448 -13.51 2.25 -10.52
C ILE A 448 -13.99 0.85 -10.93
N GLY A 449 -13.06 -0.05 -11.25
CA GLY A 449 -13.41 -1.44 -11.58
C GLY A 449 -14.15 -2.13 -10.43
N GLY A 450 -13.68 -1.99 -9.20
CA GLY A 450 -14.31 -2.59 -8.02
C GLY A 450 -15.70 -2.01 -7.74
N ALA A 451 -15.83 -0.69 -7.85
CA ALA A 451 -17.12 -0.02 -7.76
C ALA A 451 -18.07 -0.46 -8.88
N ALA A 452 -17.56 -0.69 -10.10
CA ALA A 452 -18.37 -1.18 -11.21
C ALA A 452 -18.89 -2.60 -10.98
N ILE A 453 -18.06 -3.48 -10.40
CA ILE A 453 -18.50 -4.82 -9.97
C ILE A 453 -19.58 -4.69 -8.90
N THR A 454 -19.40 -3.81 -7.92
CA THR A 454 -20.39 -3.60 -6.84
C THR A 454 -21.77 -3.24 -7.36
N LEU A 455 -21.84 -2.47 -8.45
CA LEU A 455 -23.10 -2.15 -9.10
C LEU A 455 -23.79 -3.38 -9.73
N MET A 456 -23.05 -4.43 -10.10
CA MET A 456 -23.66 -5.66 -10.62
C MET A 456 -24.43 -6.46 -9.55
N PHE A 457 -24.21 -6.12 -8.27
CA PHE A 457 -24.87 -6.71 -7.10
C PHE A 457 -25.86 -5.71 -6.49
N ASN A 458 -26.59 -6.13 -5.45
CA ASN A 458 -27.51 -5.26 -4.73
C ASN A 458 -26.73 -4.23 -3.87
N VAL A 459 -26.51 -3.02 -4.42
CA VAL A 459 -25.73 -1.95 -3.78
C VAL A 459 -26.15 -1.66 -2.32
N PRO A 460 -27.44 -1.51 -1.99
CA PRO A 460 -27.91 -1.39 -0.60
C PRO A 460 -27.37 -2.46 0.35
N ASP A 461 -27.27 -3.71 -0.09
CA ASP A 461 -26.85 -4.85 0.72
C ASP A 461 -25.32 -4.86 0.89
N VAL A 462 -24.57 -4.49 -0.15
CA VAL A 462 -23.10 -4.33 -0.08
C VAL A 462 -22.71 -3.18 0.87
N VAL A 463 -23.40 -2.04 0.79
CA VAL A 463 -23.07 -0.85 1.59
C VAL A 463 -23.45 -1.02 3.06
N ASN A 464 -24.45 -1.87 3.36
CA ASN A 464 -24.95 -2.11 4.72
C ASN A 464 -24.88 -3.60 5.11
N PRO A 465 -23.67 -4.17 5.25
CA PRO A 465 -23.49 -5.59 5.52
C PRO A 465 -23.95 -6.00 6.93
N THR A 466 -24.22 -5.06 7.84
CA THR A 466 -24.79 -5.36 9.17
C THR A 466 -26.21 -5.93 9.11
N ARG A 467 -26.89 -5.84 7.95
CA ARG A 467 -28.12 -6.62 7.71
C ARG A 467 -27.85 -8.11 7.49
N LEU A 468 -26.58 -8.50 7.28
CA LEU A 468 -26.13 -9.84 6.91
C LEU A 468 -25.35 -10.53 8.06
N THR A 469 -25.06 -9.83 9.16
CA THR A 469 -24.37 -10.37 10.33
C THR A 469 -25.34 -11.03 11.30
N ASN A 470 -25.83 -12.21 10.93
CA ASN A 470 -25.93 -13.30 11.89
C ASN A 470 -25.16 -14.47 11.27
N PRO A 471 -23.83 -14.56 11.48
CA PRO A 471 -23.18 -15.84 11.22
C PRO A 471 -23.95 -16.88 12.06
N VAL A 472 -24.46 -17.91 11.40
CA VAL A 472 -24.93 -19.10 12.11
C VAL A 472 -23.76 -19.53 12.98
N PRO A 473 -23.88 -19.55 14.33
CA PRO A 473 -22.79 -19.98 15.18
C PRO A 473 -22.33 -21.35 14.69
N HIS A 474 -21.01 -21.51 14.54
CA HIS A 474 -20.47 -22.83 14.22
C HIS A 474 -21.02 -23.83 15.26
N PRO A 475 -21.49 -25.02 14.84
CA PRO A 475 -22.09 -26.00 15.77
C PRO A 475 -21.19 -26.36 16.96
N GLU A 476 -19.88 -26.11 16.85
CA GLU A 476 -18.87 -26.40 17.87
C GLU A 476 -18.73 -25.29 18.94
N GLU A 477 -19.28 -24.08 18.72
CA GLU A 477 -19.20 -22.96 19.68
C GLU A 477 -20.42 -22.87 20.62
N LEU A 478 -21.37 -23.80 20.50
CA LEU A 478 -22.55 -23.91 21.38
C LEU A 478 -22.37 -25.00 22.45
N GLN A 479 -21.25 -25.01 23.16
CA GLN A 479 -21.21 -25.66 24.48
C GLN A 479 -21.56 -24.64 25.55
N PRO A 480 -22.57 -24.91 26.41
CA PRO A 480 -22.98 -23.96 27.44
C PRO A 480 -21.84 -23.77 28.44
N LEU A 481 -21.44 -22.51 28.62
CA LEU A 481 -20.70 -22.03 29.78
C LEU A 481 -21.50 -22.40 31.04
N VAL A 482 -21.18 -23.56 31.61
CA VAL A 482 -21.53 -23.89 32.98
C VAL A 482 -20.62 -23.04 33.86
N LEU A 483 -21.19 -21.98 34.42
CA LEU A 483 -20.56 -21.18 35.46
C LEU A 483 -20.18 -22.09 36.64
N LEU A 484 -18.88 -22.18 36.91
CA LEU A 484 -18.31 -22.60 38.20
C LEU A 484 -17.46 -21.46 38.74
#